data_AF-A0A958VBJ6-F1
#
_entry.id   AF-A0A958VBJ6-F1
#
_cell.length_a   1.000
_cell.length_b   1.000
_cell.length_c   1.000
_cell.angle_alpha   90.00
_cell.angle_beta   90.00
_cell.angle_gamma   90.00
#
_symmetry.space_group_name_H-M   'P 1'
#
loop_
_entity.id
_entity.type
_entity.pdbx_description
1 polymer ?
#
loop_
_entity_poly.entity_id
_entity_poly.type
_entity_poly.pdbx_seq_one_letter_code
_entity_poly.pdbx_strand_id
1 'polypeptide(L)'
;MDLDFIIHKFESLSELPGIKAHQEVSPMNRPLSYDEIDTTKYRESSVMFFLYKKKGIPHTVVIERNTYDGAHSGQIGLPGGKIEEEDETIFQTAMRESQEEIGIQPEQVTEITQLSTVFIPVSRFIVNPFVSVLKESDPIFIPDPREVNNVIEIPIKEIVEESNLQKTNIRTGSGLILKDVPYFDIQNQVVWGATALIFNEVRHILNS
;
A
#
# COMPACT_ATOMS: atom_id res chain seq x y z
N MET A 1 -7.37 6.46 -18.07
CA MET A 1 -6.63 7.51 -17.33
C MET A 1 -5.19 7.46 -17.81
N ASP A 2 -4.57 8.59 -18.12
CA ASP A 2 -3.16 8.67 -18.53
C ASP A 2 -2.26 8.84 -17.29
N LEU A 3 -0.99 8.41 -17.37
CA LEU A 3 -0.06 8.50 -16.24
C LEU A 3 0.22 9.95 -15.84
N ASP A 4 0.39 10.87 -16.80
CA ASP A 4 0.74 12.25 -16.51
C ASP A 4 -0.41 12.96 -15.79
N PHE A 5 -1.65 12.60 -16.15
CA PHE A 5 -2.84 13.03 -15.43
C PHE A 5 -2.87 12.51 -13.97
N ILE A 6 -2.52 11.24 -13.76
CA ILE A 6 -2.45 10.63 -12.41
C ILE A 6 -1.40 11.36 -11.57
N ILE A 7 -0.20 11.58 -12.11
CA ILE A 7 0.88 12.28 -11.42
C ILE A 7 0.44 13.69 -11.06
N HIS A 8 -0.13 14.43 -12.01
CA HIS A 8 -0.64 15.78 -11.76
C HIS A 8 -1.70 15.82 -10.65
N LYS A 9 -2.58 14.80 -10.57
CA LYS A 9 -3.55 14.69 -9.48
C LYS A 9 -2.90 14.59 -8.11
N PHE A 10 -1.79 13.85 -7.98
CA PHE A 10 -1.04 13.77 -6.73
C PHE A 10 -0.25 15.04 -6.42
N GLU A 11 0.37 15.67 -7.42
CA GLU A 11 1.16 16.90 -7.25
C GLU A 11 0.29 18.13 -6.92
N SER A 12 -0.97 18.15 -7.35
CA SER A 12 -1.89 19.28 -7.16
C SER A 12 -2.73 19.21 -5.88
N LEU A 13 -2.49 18.24 -5.00
CA LEU A 13 -3.25 18.06 -3.76
C LEU A 13 -3.00 19.22 -2.79
N SER A 14 -4.07 19.91 -2.39
CA SER A 14 -4.04 20.89 -1.31
C SER A 14 -4.29 20.26 0.07
N GLU A 15 -5.03 19.15 0.11
CA GLU A 15 -5.38 18.39 1.31
C GLU A 15 -5.52 16.91 0.94
N LEU A 16 -5.08 16.02 1.82
CA LEU A 16 -5.23 14.57 1.63
C LEU A 16 -6.61 14.10 2.12
N PRO A 17 -7.30 13.17 1.42
CA PRO A 17 -8.55 12.60 1.92
C PRO A 17 -8.38 11.90 3.28
N GLY A 18 -7.23 11.25 3.48
CA GLY A 18 -6.81 10.63 4.73
C GLY A 18 -7.86 9.79 5.44
N ILE A 19 -8.08 10.08 6.72
CA ILE A 19 -8.98 9.31 7.59
C ILE A 19 -10.38 9.17 7.00
N LYS A 20 -10.89 10.18 6.27
CA LYS A 20 -12.23 10.09 5.64
C LYS A 20 -12.27 8.96 4.62
N ALA A 21 -11.25 8.84 3.77
CA ALA A 21 -11.15 7.73 2.82
C ALA A 21 -10.87 6.41 3.54
N HIS A 22 -10.02 6.40 4.56
CA HIS A 22 -9.70 5.16 5.29
C HIS A 22 -10.91 4.57 6.03
N GLN A 23 -11.81 5.41 6.55
CA GLN A 23 -13.00 5.00 7.29
C GLN A 23 -13.94 4.12 6.47
N GLU A 24 -14.12 4.41 5.19
CA GLU A 24 -15.05 3.70 4.29
C GLU A 24 -14.69 2.22 4.09
N VAL A 25 -13.40 1.91 4.16
CA VAL A 25 -12.83 0.57 3.92
C VAL A 25 -12.19 -0.04 5.16
N SER A 26 -12.40 0.56 6.33
CA SER A 26 -11.95 0.03 7.59
C SER A 26 -12.89 -1.07 8.12
N PRO A 27 -12.37 -2.17 8.69
CA PRO A 27 -13.18 -3.07 9.51
C PRO A 27 -13.85 -2.29 10.66
N MET A 28 -15.08 -2.68 11.03
CA MET A 28 -15.84 -2.01 12.09
C MET A 28 -15.09 -1.99 13.44
N ASN A 29 -15.21 -0.87 14.17
CA ASN A 29 -14.74 -0.66 15.54
C ASN A 29 -13.22 -0.74 15.74
N ARG A 30 -12.41 -0.18 14.82
CA ARG A 30 -10.99 0.07 15.10
C ARG A 30 -10.67 1.56 15.13
N PRO A 31 -9.75 2.00 16.02
CA PRO A 31 -9.20 3.34 15.96
C PRO A 31 -8.41 3.52 14.66
N LEU A 32 -8.62 4.67 14.02
CA LEU A 32 -7.97 5.05 12.75
C LEU A 32 -6.93 6.13 12.93
N SER A 33 -7.04 6.91 14.01
CA SER A 33 -5.97 7.81 14.46
C SER A 33 -5.20 7.17 15.61
N TYR A 34 -3.90 7.44 15.63
CA TYR A 34 -3.06 7.09 16.77
C TYR A 34 -3.31 7.99 17.99
N ASP A 35 -3.86 9.20 17.80
CA ASP A 35 -4.19 10.14 18.88
C ASP A 35 -5.24 9.57 19.87
N GLU A 36 -5.97 8.53 19.45
CA GLU A 36 -7.04 7.89 20.22
C GLU A 36 -6.56 6.73 21.11
N ILE A 37 -5.25 6.41 21.15
CA ILE A 37 -4.69 5.25 21.85
C ILE A 37 -3.45 5.65 22.65
N ASP A 38 -3.19 5.02 23.81
CA ASP A 38 -1.95 5.22 24.59
C ASP A 38 -0.71 5.03 23.69
N THR A 39 -0.02 6.14 23.46
CA THR A 39 0.88 6.36 22.34
C THR A 39 2.34 5.92 22.59
N THR A 40 2.61 5.25 23.69
CA THR A 40 3.99 5.11 24.19
C THR A 40 4.82 3.98 23.54
N LYS A 41 4.25 3.11 22.68
CA LYS A 41 4.98 2.01 22.00
C LYS A 41 4.38 1.63 20.64
N TYR A 42 4.59 2.47 19.63
CA TYR A 42 4.34 2.12 18.22
C TYR A 42 5.63 1.72 17.52
N ARG A 43 5.49 0.99 16.42
CA ARG A 43 6.56 0.70 15.47
C ARG A 43 6.28 1.46 14.20
N GLU A 44 7.31 2.00 13.58
CA GLU A 44 7.16 2.71 12.31
C GLU A 44 7.54 1.82 11.15
N SER A 45 6.85 2.05 10.03
CA SER A 45 7.06 1.36 8.77
C SER A 45 6.80 2.33 7.63
N SER A 46 7.34 2.03 6.47
CA SER A 46 7.09 2.79 5.25
C SER A 46 6.88 1.86 4.08
N VAL A 47 5.98 2.26 3.17
CA VAL A 47 5.60 1.48 1.99
C VAL A 47 5.55 2.37 0.76
N MET A 48 5.77 1.77 -0.41
CA MET A 48 5.82 2.48 -1.68
C MET A 48 4.64 2.12 -2.58
N PHE A 49 3.87 3.12 -2.98
CA PHE A 49 2.91 3.06 -4.07
C PHE A 49 3.57 3.56 -5.36
N PHE A 50 4.08 2.63 -6.16
CA PHE A 50 4.70 2.98 -7.42
C PHE A 50 3.65 3.29 -8.50
N LEU A 51 3.97 4.26 -9.35
CA LEU A 51 3.27 4.59 -10.57
C LEU A 51 4.20 4.39 -11.76
N TYR A 52 3.77 3.64 -12.77
CA TYR A 52 4.55 3.42 -13.98
C TYR A 52 3.64 3.04 -15.16
N LYS A 53 4.18 3.04 -16.38
CA LYS A 53 3.49 2.52 -17.56
C LYS A 53 3.91 1.06 -17.78
N LYS A 54 2.93 0.18 -18.00
CA LYS A 54 3.13 -1.17 -18.56
C LYS A 54 2.37 -1.26 -19.87
N LYS A 55 3.06 -1.49 -20.98
CA LYS A 55 2.47 -1.48 -22.33
C LYS A 55 1.60 -0.23 -22.58
N GLY A 56 2.07 0.92 -22.09
CA GLY A 56 1.39 2.21 -22.20
C GLY A 56 0.22 2.46 -21.24
N ILE A 57 -0.11 1.50 -20.36
CA ILE A 57 -1.22 1.64 -19.40
C ILE A 57 -0.63 1.95 -18.00
N PRO A 58 -1.18 2.91 -17.25
CA PRO A 58 -0.74 3.18 -15.88
C PRO A 58 -1.00 1.98 -14.95
N HIS A 59 0.04 1.58 -14.21
CA HIS A 59 0.03 0.48 -13.26
C HIS A 59 0.64 0.91 -11.92
N THR A 60 0.31 0.13 -10.91
CA THR A 60 1.07 0.02 -9.65
C THR A 60 1.52 -1.43 -9.45
N VAL A 61 2.27 -1.69 -8.39
CA VAL A 61 2.76 -3.02 -8.04
C VAL A 61 2.52 -3.29 -6.55
N VAL A 62 2.14 -4.53 -6.26
CA VAL A 62 2.06 -5.08 -4.91
C VAL A 62 2.80 -6.40 -4.86
N ILE A 63 3.17 -6.83 -3.66
CA ILE A 63 3.80 -8.11 -3.40
C ILE A 63 2.84 -9.02 -2.65
N GLU A 64 2.89 -10.31 -2.95
CA GLU A 64 2.35 -11.35 -2.09
C GLU A 64 3.48 -11.82 -1.17
N ARG A 65 3.30 -11.65 0.15
CA ARG A 65 4.29 -12.10 1.12
C ARG A 65 4.31 -13.62 1.22
N ASN A 66 5.47 -14.20 1.51
CA ASN A 66 5.60 -15.62 1.80
C ASN A 66 4.64 -16.10 2.92
N THR A 67 4.38 -17.41 2.96
CA THR A 67 3.62 -18.02 4.06
C THR A 67 4.55 -18.34 5.23
N TYR A 68 4.22 -17.85 6.43
CA TYR A 68 5.01 -18.03 7.66
C TYR A 68 4.12 -17.83 8.91
N ASP A 69 4.63 -18.17 10.08
CA ASP A 69 3.93 -17.91 11.34
C ASP A 69 3.97 -16.41 11.67
N GLY A 70 2.91 -15.67 11.31
CA GLY A 70 2.83 -14.23 11.55
C GLY A 70 1.52 -13.58 11.12
N ALA A 71 1.33 -12.33 11.52
CA ALA A 71 0.07 -11.59 11.30
C ALA A 71 -0.21 -11.22 9.83
N HIS A 72 0.83 -11.17 9.00
CA HIS A 72 0.78 -10.69 7.61
C HIS A 72 1.15 -11.77 6.58
N SER A 73 1.16 -13.03 7.01
CA SER A 73 1.49 -14.15 6.15
C SER A 73 0.51 -14.28 4.99
N GLY A 74 1.05 -14.46 3.77
CA GLY A 74 0.26 -14.63 2.54
C GLY A 74 -0.59 -13.41 2.16
N GLN A 75 -0.40 -12.26 2.82
CA GLN A 75 -1.14 -11.05 2.50
C GLN A 75 -0.50 -10.31 1.34
N ILE A 76 -1.36 -9.64 0.57
CA ILE A 76 -0.95 -8.75 -0.49
C ILE A 76 -0.74 -7.35 0.08
N GLY A 77 0.46 -6.82 -0.15
CA GLY A 77 0.93 -5.57 0.44
C GLY A 77 1.63 -4.69 -0.59
N LEU A 78 1.69 -3.40 -0.31
CA LEU A 78 2.65 -2.54 -1.00
C LEU A 78 4.07 -2.95 -0.56
N PRO A 79 5.08 -2.88 -1.45
CA PRO A 79 6.46 -3.11 -1.06
C PRO A 79 6.86 -2.13 0.05
N GLY A 80 7.60 -2.61 1.03
CA GLY A 80 7.91 -1.84 2.23
C GLY A 80 8.01 -2.66 3.51
N GLY A 81 8.52 -2.02 4.54
CA GLY A 81 8.85 -2.68 5.78
C GLY A 81 9.09 -1.70 6.92
N LYS A 82 9.84 -2.15 7.93
CA LYS A 82 10.02 -1.40 9.17
C LYS A 82 11.15 -0.40 9.00
N ILE A 83 11.06 0.71 9.72
CA ILE A 83 12.20 1.63 9.82
C ILE A 83 13.33 0.93 10.59
N GLU A 84 14.54 1.01 10.04
CA GLU A 84 15.78 0.55 10.65
C GLU A 84 16.66 1.74 11.09
N GLU A 85 17.62 1.51 12.01
CA GLU A 85 18.48 2.59 12.54
C GLU A 85 19.34 3.26 11.46
N GLU A 86 19.59 2.55 10.36
CA GLU A 86 20.40 3.01 9.22
C GLU A 86 19.60 3.86 8.22
N ASP A 87 18.26 3.89 8.33
CA ASP A 87 17.40 4.70 7.47
C ASP A 87 17.45 6.18 7.91
N GLU A 88 18.02 7.07 7.10
CA GLU A 88 18.12 8.51 7.44
C GLU A 88 16.77 9.23 7.32
N THR A 89 15.85 8.69 6.53
CA THR A 89 14.50 9.23 6.31
C THR A 89 13.45 8.11 6.17
N ILE A 90 12.19 8.43 6.43
CA ILE A 90 11.07 7.50 6.26
C ILE A 90 10.93 7.05 4.79
N PHE A 91 11.18 7.95 3.82
CA PHE A 91 11.18 7.61 2.40
C PHE A 91 12.29 6.60 2.05
N GLN A 92 13.48 6.76 2.62
CA GLN A 92 14.59 5.82 2.43
C GLN A 92 14.23 4.42 2.93
N THR A 93 13.46 4.27 4.01
CA THR A 93 12.92 2.95 4.43
C THR A 93 12.11 2.31 3.31
N ALA A 94 11.13 3.02 2.73
CA ALA A 94 10.32 2.46 1.64
C ALA A 94 11.17 2.12 0.40
N MET A 95 12.21 2.91 0.13
CA MET A 95 13.14 2.67 -0.98
C MET A 95 14.03 1.45 -0.75
N ARG A 96 14.66 1.32 0.43
CA ARG A 96 15.48 0.17 0.80
C ARG A 96 14.68 -1.12 0.69
N GLU A 97 13.50 -1.14 1.30
CA GLU A 97 12.60 -2.29 1.27
C GLU A 97 12.13 -2.61 -0.16
N SER A 98 11.82 -1.61 -0.98
CA SER A 98 11.48 -1.84 -2.40
C SER A 98 12.66 -2.39 -3.21
N GLN A 99 13.89 -2.00 -2.87
CA GLN A 99 15.09 -2.54 -3.50
C GLN A 99 15.31 -4.01 -3.09
N GLU A 100 15.13 -4.32 -1.81
CA GLU A 100 15.27 -5.67 -1.26
C GLU A 100 14.17 -6.62 -1.77
N GLU A 101 12.90 -6.22 -1.69
CA GLU A 101 11.76 -7.08 -2.00
C GLU A 101 11.57 -7.27 -3.51
N ILE A 102 11.77 -6.23 -4.34
CA ILE A 102 11.43 -6.26 -5.78
C ILE A 102 12.51 -5.68 -6.72
N GLY A 103 13.70 -5.35 -6.21
CA GLY A 103 14.87 -5.00 -7.02
C GLY A 103 14.88 -3.57 -7.60
N ILE A 104 13.96 -2.70 -7.19
CA ILE A 104 13.87 -1.32 -7.71
C ILE A 104 15.01 -0.47 -7.15
N GLN A 105 15.79 0.13 -8.05
CA GLN A 105 16.93 0.97 -7.68
C GLN A 105 16.51 2.43 -7.45
N PRO A 106 17.12 3.15 -6.48
CA PRO A 106 16.80 4.56 -6.22
C PRO A 106 16.85 5.48 -7.44
N GLU A 107 17.76 5.22 -8.37
CA GLU A 107 17.92 6.04 -9.58
C GLU A 107 16.72 5.91 -10.55
N GLN A 108 15.92 4.84 -10.43
CA GLN A 108 14.73 4.61 -11.24
C GLN A 108 13.52 5.40 -10.72
N VAL A 109 13.57 5.92 -9.50
CA VAL A 109 12.42 6.46 -8.79
C VAL A 109 12.45 7.99 -8.76
N THR A 110 11.26 8.59 -8.75
CA THR A 110 11.06 10.00 -8.40
C THR A 110 9.90 10.09 -7.43
N GLU A 111 10.18 10.58 -6.23
CA GLU A 111 9.16 10.82 -5.20
C GLU A 111 8.17 11.88 -5.68
N ILE A 112 6.87 11.64 -5.49
CA ILE A 112 5.81 12.60 -5.81
C ILE A 112 5.27 13.23 -4.53
N THR A 113 4.78 12.40 -3.60
CA THR A 113 4.17 12.88 -2.36
C THR A 113 4.05 11.75 -1.32
N GLN A 114 3.86 12.12 -0.06
CA GLN A 114 3.46 11.21 1.01
C GLN A 114 1.94 11.22 1.15
N LEU A 115 1.30 10.05 1.29
CA LEU A 115 -0.12 9.93 1.62
C LEU A 115 -0.34 9.92 3.13
N SER A 116 -1.60 9.90 3.57
CA SER A 116 -1.92 9.94 4.99
C SER A 116 -1.41 8.68 5.69
N THR A 117 -0.87 8.84 6.89
CA THR A 117 -0.38 7.72 7.67
C THR A 117 -1.52 6.79 8.07
N VAL A 118 -1.22 5.49 8.13
CA VAL A 118 -2.20 4.46 8.47
C VAL A 118 -1.77 3.75 9.74
N PHE A 119 -2.59 3.81 10.78
CA PHE A 119 -2.36 3.05 12.01
C PHE A 119 -2.96 1.64 11.93
N ILE A 120 -2.17 0.62 12.29
CA ILE A 120 -2.56 -0.80 12.28
C ILE A 120 -2.58 -1.34 13.72
N PRO A 121 -3.76 -1.44 14.37
CA PRO A 121 -3.84 -1.77 15.80
C PRO A 121 -3.26 -3.13 16.19
N VAL A 122 -3.46 -4.16 15.35
CA VAL A 122 -3.05 -5.55 15.65
C VAL A 122 -1.54 -5.71 15.77
N SER A 123 -0.78 -4.89 15.03
CA SER A 123 0.67 -4.92 14.97
C SER A 123 1.31 -3.67 15.59
N ARG A 124 0.51 -2.65 15.93
CA ARG A 124 0.94 -1.33 16.41
C ARG A 124 1.89 -0.63 15.44
N PHE A 125 1.70 -0.86 14.14
CA PHE A 125 2.45 -0.16 13.11
C PHE A 125 1.78 1.17 12.78
N ILE A 126 2.59 2.22 12.65
CA ILE A 126 2.28 3.38 11.83
C ILE A 126 2.92 3.14 10.47
N VAL A 127 2.08 3.07 9.44
CA VAL A 127 2.51 2.88 8.06
C VAL A 127 2.55 4.24 7.39
N ASN A 128 3.70 4.58 6.82
CA ASN A 128 3.95 5.82 6.09
C ASN A 128 3.99 5.51 4.57
N PRO A 129 2.87 5.69 3.86
CA PRO A 129 2.79 5.46 2.41
C PRO A 129 3.38 6.62 1.61
N PHE A 130 4.26 6.31 0.66
CA PHE A 130 4.76 7.25 -0.35
C PHE A 130 4.25 6.88 -1.73
N VAL A 131 3.97 7.90 -2.55
CA VAL A 131 3.68 7.75 -3.99
C VAL A 131 4.90 8.19 -4.75
N SER A 132 5.40 7.32 -5.63
CA SER A 132 6.54 7.61 -6.49
C SER A 132 6.32 7.11 -7.91
N VAL A 133 6.91 7.79 -8.88
CA VAL A 133 6.89 7.35 -10.29
C VAL A 133 8.20 6.65 -10.65
N LEU A 134 8.10 5.55 -11.41
CA LEU A 134 9.25 4.94 -12.07
C LEU A 134 9.50 5.65 -13.40
N LYS A 135 10.75 6.05 -13.63
CA LYS A 135 11.16 6.78 -14.84
C LYS A 135 10.99 5.96 -16.12
N GLU A 136 11.17 4.65 -16.01
CA GLU A 136 11.06 3.72 -17.14
C GLU A 136 9.65 3.14 -17.27
N SER A 137 9.26 2.88 -18.52
CA SER A 137 8.09 2.04 -18.81
C SER A 137 8.50 0.57 -18.82
N ASP A 138 7.56 -0.31 -18.49
CA ASP A 138 7.75 -1.77 -18.42
C ASP A 138 8.93 -2.15 -17.50
N PRO A 139 8.92 -1.72 -16.22
CA PRO A 139 9.98 -2.02 -15.28
C PRO A 139 10.14 -3.52 -15.07
N ILE A 140 11.38 -3.96 -14.82
CA ILE A 140 11.69 -5.34 -14.47
C ILE A 140 11.73 -5.45 -12.96
N PHE A 141 10.84 -6.24 -12.39
CA PHE A 141 10.85 -6.58 -10.97
C PHE A 141 11.67 -7.85 -10.73
N ILE A 142 12.53 -7.82 -9.72
CA ILE A 142 13.38 -8.94 -9.30
C ILE A 142 12.98 -9.31 -7.87
N PRO A 143 12.01 -10.22 -7.67
CA PRO A 143 11.53 -10.55 -6.34
C PRO A 143 12.60 -11.29 -5.54
N ASP A 144 12.77 -10.94 -4.26
CA ASP A 144 13.54 -11.76 -3.33
C ASP A 144 12.72 -12.97 -2.88
N PRO A 145 13.10 -14.21 -3.24
CA PRO A 145 12.35 -15.41 -2.89
C PRO A 145 12.27 -15.66 -1.37
N ARG A 146 13.10 -15.00 -0.55
CA ARG A 146 13.05 -15.09 0.90
C ARG A 146 11.81 -14.40 1.49
N GLU A 147 11.30 -13.37 0.81
CA GLU A 147 10.23 -12.51 1.35
C GLU A 147 8.99 -12.47 0.45
N VAL A 148 9.19 -12.50 -0.86
CA VAL A 148 8.17 -12.29 -1.87
C VAL A 148 7.83 -13.61 -2.58
N ASN A 149 6.59 -14.06 -2.42
CA ASN A 149 6.05 -15.21 -3.12
C ASN A 149 5.69 -14.86 -4.57
N ASN A 150 5.13 -13.66 -4.78
CA ASN A 150 4.70 -13.21 -6.09
C ASN A 150 4.71 -11.68 -6.19
N VAL A 151 4.91 -11.17 -7.41
CA VAL A 151 4.78 -9.75 -7.75
C VAL A 151 3.54 -9.58 -8.61
N ILE A 152 2.62 -8.73 -8.19
CA ILE A 152 1.35 -8.49 -8.88
C ILE A 152 1.34 -7.05 -9.37
N GLU A 153 1.30 -6.90 -10.68
CA GLU A 153 1.19 -5.61 -11.35
C GLU A 153 -0.28 -5.30 -11.62
N ILE A 154 -0.75 -4.15 -11.14
CA ILE A 154 -2.17 -3.81 -11.09
C ILE A 154 -2.40 -2.58 -11.98
N PRO A 155 -3.23 -2.67 -13.04
CA PRO A 155 -3.69 -1.50 -13.75
C PRO A 155 -4.38 -0.52 -12.78
N ILE A 156 -4.02 0.76 -12.79
CA ILE A 156 -4.62 1.75 -11.87
C ILE A 156 -6.15 1.80 -11.99
N LYS A 157 -6.69 1.49 -13.17
CA LYS A 157 -8.14 1.34 -13.40
C LYS A 157 -8.81 0.36 -12.44
N GLU A 158 -8.14 -0.71 -12.01
CA GLU A 158 -8.70 -1.71 -11.10
C GLU A 158 -8.81 -1.20 -9.66
N ILE A 159 -8.03 -0.20 -9.28
CA ILE A 159 -8.13 0.45 -7.96
C ILE A 159 -9.28 1.46 -7.95
N VAL A 160 -9.51 2.17 -9.06
CA VAL A 160 -10.59 3.18 -9.14
C VAL A 160 -11.97 2.60 -9.42
N GLU A 161 -12.04 1.39 -9.98
CA GLU A 161 -13.28 0.72 -10.34
C GLU A 161 -14.11 0.34 -9.11
N GLU A 162 -15.36 0.80 -9.05
CA GLU A 162 -16.28 0.58 -7.92
C GLU A 162 -16.65 -0.88 -7.72
N SER A 163 -16.77 -1.63 -8.82
CA SER A 163 -17.10 -3.06 -8.76
C SER A 163 -16.01 -3.94 -8.13
N ASN A 164 -14.78 -3.41 -7.99
CA ASN A 164 -13.68 -4.12 -7.34
C ASN A 164 -13.67 -3.93 -5.82
N LEU A 165 -14.41 -2.97 -5.26
CA LEU A 165 -14.53 -2.83 -3.81
C LEU A 165 -15.70 -3.68 -3.30
N GLN A 166 -15.36 -4.79 -2.64
CA GLN A 166 -16.32 -5.80 -2.19
C GLN A 166 -16.18 -6.07 -0.68
N LYS A 167 -17.02 -6.96 -0.15
CA LYS A 167 -16.95 -7.41 1.25
C LYS A 167 -16.87 -8.92 1.33
N THR A 168 -16.01 -9.42 2.20
CA THR A 168 -15.89 -10.86 2.46
C THR A 168 -15.53 -11.14 3.92
N ASN A 169 -15.59 -12.41 4.32
CA ASN A 169 -15.10 -12.84 5.62
C ASN A 169 -13.61 -13.16 5.52
N ILE A 170 -12.81 -12.62 6.43
CA ILE A 170 -11.36 -12.83 6.47
C ILE A 170 -10.98 -13.59 7.72
N ARG A 171 -10.28 -14.71 7.55
CA ARG A 171 -9.66 -15.43 8.66
C ARG A 171 -8.24 -14.90 8.85
N THR A 172 -7.97 -14.31 10.01
CA THR A 172 -6.64 -13.79 10.35
C THR A 172 -5.67 -14.93 10.67
N GLY A 173 -4.36 -14.63 10.72
CA GLY A 173 -3.34 -15.59 11.17
C GLY A 173 -3.56 -16.11 12.60
N SER A 174 -4.28 -15.36 13.45
CA SER A 174 -4.68 -15.80 14.80
C SER A 174 -5.90 -16.73 14.81
N GLY A 175 -6.51 -16.99 13.64
CA GLY A 175 -7.72 -17.79 13.50
C GLY A 175 -9.03 -17.03 13.76
N LEU A 176 -8.97 -15.74 14.11
CA LEU A 176 -10.14 -14.87 14.24
C LEU A 176 -10.81 -14.67 12.88
N ILE A 177 -12.14 -14.76 12.83
CA ILE A 177 -12.91 -14.46 11.64
C ILE A 177 -13.45 -13.03 11.74
N LEU A 178 -12.92 -12.15 10.91
CA LEU A 178 -13.46 -10.82 10.68
C LEU A 178 -14.58 -10.93 9.64
N LYS A 179 -15.77 -10.40 9.97
CA LYS A 179 -16.93 -10.45 9.09
C LYS A 179 -17.05 -9.18 8.26
N ASP A 180 -17.58 -9.34 7.04
CA ASP A 180 -17.95 -8.23 6.15
C ASP A 180 -16.82 -7.20 5.94
N VAL A 181 -15.57 -7.67 5.86
CA VAL A 181 -14.38 -6.83 5.71
C VAL A 181 -14.36 -6.27 4.29
N PRO A 182 -14.29 -4.93 4.11
CA PRO A 182 -14.04 -4.33 2.82
C PRO A 182 -12.69 -4.75 2.25
N TYR A 183 -12.65 -5.12 0.99
CA TYR A 183 -11.44 -5.49 0.28
C TYR A 183 -11.52 -5.09 -1.20
N PHE A 184 -10.37 -4.87 -1.82
CA PHE A 184 -10.25 -4.73 -3.27
C PHE A 184 -10.03 -6.11 -3.87
N ASP A 185 -10.93 -6.54 -4.74
CA ASP A 185 -10.79 -7.73 -5.59
C ASP A 185 -9.90 -7.38 -6.78
N ILE A 186 -8.61 -7.72 -6.67
CA ILE A 186 -7.62 -7.46 -7.70
C ILE A 186 -7.17 -8.78 -8.28
N GLN A 187 -7.52 -9.03 -9.54
CA GLN A 187 -7.14 -10.27 -10.24
C GLN A 187 -7.52 -11.56 -9.46
N ASN A 188 -8.70 -11.56 -8.80
CA ASN A 188 -9.20 -12.63 -7.92
C ASN A 188 -8.43 -12.79 -6.60
N GLN A 189 -7.69 -11.77 -6.20
CA GLN A 189 -6.97 -11.75 -4.94
C GLN A 189 -7.56 -10.72 -3.97
N VAL A 190 -7.53 -11.07 -2.68
CA VAL A 190 -8.13 -10.27 -1.62
C VAL A 190 -7.10 -9.27 -1.09
N VAL A 191 -7.19 -8.01 -1.52
CA VAL A 191 -6.39 -6.91 -0.99
C VAL A 191 -7.17 -6.19 0.10
N TRP A 192 -6.73 -6.29 1.36
CA TRP A 192 -7.44 -5.77 2.52
C TRP A 192 -6.47 -5.12 3.52
N GLY A 193 -6.98 -4.60 4.63
CA GLY A 193 -6.14 -4.06 5.70
C GLY A 193 -5.46 -2.75 5.30
N ALA A 194 -4.15 -2.61 5.61
CA ALA A 194 -3.40 -1.37 5.37
C ALA A 194 -3.43 -0.95 3.90
N THR A 195 -3.17 -1.90 3.00
CA THR A 195 -3.13 -1.64 1.56
C THR A 195 -4.49 -1.21 1.03
N ALA A 196 -5.59 -1.80 1.49
CA ALA A 196 -6.93 -1.34 1.11
C ALA A 196 -7.22 0.10 1.59
N LEU A 197 -6.74 0.51 2.76
CA LEU A 197 -6.87 1.90 3.21
C LEU A 197 -6.15 2.86 2.26
N ILE A 198 -4.90 2.55 1.93
CA ILE A 198 -4.07 3.36 1.03
C ILE A 198 -4.70 3.39 -0.37
N PHE A 199 -5.18 2.26 -0.87
CA PHE A 199 -5.88 2.16 -2.16
C PHE A 199 -7.14 3.01 -2.21
N ASN A 200 -7.94 3.04 -1.13
CA ASN A 200 -9.13 3.88 -1.12
C ASN A 200 -8.78 5.37 -1.08
N GLU A 201 -7.72 5.78 -0.39
CA GLU A 201 -7.23 7.16 -0.43
C GLU A 201 -6.76 7.55 -1.85
N VAL A 202 -5.99 6.67 -2.51
CA VAL A 202 -5.61 6.84 -3.93
C VAL A 202 -6.86 6.97 -4.80
N ARG A 203 -7.86 6.12 -4.61
CA ARG A 203 -9.12 6.18 -5.35
C ARG A 203 -9.86 7.50 -5.17
N HIS A 204 -9.93 8.03 -3.95
CA HIS A 204 -10.51 9.35 -3.67
C HIS A 204 -9.76 10.46 -4.41
N ILE A 205 -8.42 10.43 -4.40
CA ILE A 205 -7.59 11.40 -5.11
C ILE A 205 -7.87 11.36 -6.62
N LEU A 206 -7.95 10.18 -7.21
CA LEU A 206 -8.13 10.02 -8.66
C LEU A 206 -9.55 10.26 -9.17
N ASN A 207 -10.56 10.11 -8.30
CA ASN A 207 -11.97 10.38 -8.63
C ASN A 207 -12.41 11.83 -8.33
N SER A 208 -11.52 12.66 -7.75
CA SER A 208 -11.78 14.08 -7.45
C SER A 208 -11.86 14.99 -8.66
#